data_AF-L7VSY6-F1
#
_entry.id   AF-L7VSY6-F1
#
_cell.length_a   1.000
_cell.length_b   1.000
_cell.length_c   1.000
_cell.angle_alpha   90.00
_cell.angle_beta   90.00
_cell.angle_gamma   90.00
#
_symmetry.space_group_name_H-M   'P 1'
#
loop_
_entity.id
_entity.type
_entity.pdbx_description
1 polymer ?
#
loop_
_entity_poly.entity_id
_entity_poly.type
_entity_poly.pdbx_seq_one_letter_code
_entity_poly.pdbx_strand_id
1 'polypeptide(L)'
;MRTRSAQLSRAAFQLIILSSALFAGCGGDAPVDMDDAGVTVCTAHTQCDDGLFCNGAEQCVPDSAEAGADGCVTAAAPCIANVTCDEAADACGTACTEGDMDGDGHDAVACGGDDCDDTDADRTGLSMGFTAEGVPYTPVP
;
A
#
# COMPACT_ATOMS: atom_id res chain seq x y z
N MET A 1 -32.33 16.21 -56.32
CA MET A 1 -31.68 16.67 -55.08
C MET A 1 -32.28 15.94 -53.90
N ARG A 2 -31.51 15.17 -53.12
CA ARG A 2 -31.96 14.63 -51.82
C ARG A 2 -31.55 15.61 -50.73
N THR A 3 -32.51 16.13 -49.97
CA THR A 3 -32.29 17.15 -48.94
C THR A 3 -31.45 16.58 -47.78
N ARG A 4 -30.26 17.15 -47.55
CA ARG A 4 -29.32 16.71 -46.49
C ARG A 4 -29.96 16.70 -45.09
N SER A 5 -30.94 17.58 -44.87
CA SER A 5 -31.74 17.70 -43.64
C SER A 5 -32.43 16.40 -43.21
N ALA A 6 -32.92 15.59 -44.16
CA ALA A 6 -33.63 14.34 -43.84
C ALA A 6 -32.71 13.18 -43.47
N GLN A 7 -31.41 13.27 -43.78
CA GLN A 7 -30.41 12.26 -43.42
C GLN A 7 -29.93 12.46 -41.97
N LEU A 8 -29.69 13.71 -41.58
CA LEU A 8 -29.23 14.09 -40.24
C LEU A 8 -30.26 13.72 -39.15
N SER A 9 -31.55 13.97 -39.40
CA SER A 9 -32.62 13.62 -38.45
C SER A 9 -32.72 12.11 -38.19
N ARG A 10 -32.49 11.26 -39.21
CA ARG A 10 -32.51 9.80 -39.06
C ARG A 10 -31.30 9.27 -38.27
N ALA A 11 -30.11 9.82 -38.51
CA ALA A 11 -28.90 9.42 -37.77
C ALA A 11 -28.99 9.77 -36.28
N ALA A 12 -29.48 10.98 -35.95
CA ALA A 12 -29.67 11.40 -34.57
C ALA A 12 -30.66 10.50 -33.80
N PHE A 13 -31.77 10.14 -34.42
CA PHE A 13 -32.79 9.28 -33.79
C PHE A 13 -32.29 7.85 -33.53
N GLN A 14 -31.44 7.31 -34.42
CA GLN A 14 -30.81 6.00 -34.24
C GLN A 14 -29.82 6.00 -33.06
N LEU A 15 -29.03 7.08 -32.90
CA LEU A 15 -28.06 7.21 -31.80
C LEU A 15 -28.74 7.28 -30.42
N ILE A 16 -29.88 7.97 -30.33
CA ILE A 16 -30.66 8.11 -29.09
C ILE A 16 -31.26 6.75 -28.67
N ILE A 17 -31.79 5.98 -29.61
CA ILE A 17 -32.35 4.64 -29.32
C ILE A 17 -31.25 3.67 -28.87
N LEU A 18 -30.06 3.71 -29.50
CA LEU A 18 -28.95 2.83 -29.14
C LEU A 18 -28.34 3.15 -27.76
N SER A 19 -28.33 4.42 -27.35
CA SER A 19 -27.87 4.85 -26.02
C SER A 19 -28.89 4.61 -24.91
N SER A 20 -30.18 4.50 -25.25
CA SER A 20 -31.25 4.16 -24.28
C SER A 20 -31.21 2.69 -23.83
N ALA A 21 -30.57 1.80 -24.60
CA ALA A 21 -30.54 0.36 -24.33
C ALA A 21 -29.52 -0.06 -23.24
N LEU A 22 -28.63 0.83 -22.79
CA LEU A 22 -27.60 0.52 -21.79
C LEU A 22 -28.07 0.63 -20.33
N PHE A 23 -29.25 1.19 -20.06
CA PHE A 23 -29.76 1.41 -18.70
C PHE A 23 -30.72 0.33 -18.19
N ALA A 24 -30.98 -0.73 -18.97
CA ALA A 24 -31.74 -1.89 -18.54
C ALA A 24 -30.86 -2.94 -17.83
N GLY A 25 -30.00 -2.48 -16.92
CA GLY A 25 -29.24 -3.34 -16.01
C GLY A 25 -30.12 -3.77 -14.84
N CYS A 26 -30.41 -5.07 -14.73
CA CYS A 26 -31.24 -5.62 -13.67
C CYS A 26 -30.50 -5.58 -12.32
N GLY A 27 -30.77 -4.56 -11.50
CA GLY A 27 -30.48 -4.60 -10.07
C GLY A 27 -31.52 -5.48 -9.39
N GLY A 28 -31.23 -6.77 -9.24
CA GLY A 28 -32.15 -7.70 -8.60
C GLY A 28 -32.24 -7.47 -7.09
N ASP A 29 -33.45 -7.56 -6.55
CA ASP A 29 -33.71 -7.61 -5.11
C ASP A 29 -33.19 -8.93 -4.53
N ALA A 30 -31.86 -9.02 -4.35
CA ALA A 30 -31.28 -10.08 -3.55
C ALA A 30 -31.77 -9.92 -2.11
N PRO A 31 -32.25 -10.97 -1.44
CA PRO A 31 -32.43 -10.92 0.00
C PRO A 31 -31.07 -10.68 0.62
N VAL A 32 -30.89 -9.49 1.19
CA VAL A 32 -29.78 -9.24 2.10
C VAL A 32 -30.10 -10.04 3.36
N ASP A 33 -29.44 -11.19 3.52
CA ASP A 33 -29.40 -11.86 4.82
C ASP A 33 -28.69 -10.92 5.79
N MET A 34 -29.51 -10.23 6.57
CA MET A 34 -29.09 -9.42 7.70
C MET A 34 -28.88 -10.38 8.87
N ASP A 35 -27.87 -11.23 8.76
CA ASP A 35 -27.32 -11.93 9.90
C ASP A 35 -27.02 -10.89 10.99
N ASP A 36 -27.41 -11.24 12.22
CA ASP A 36 -27.31 -10.37 13.38
C ASP A 36 -25.87 -9.85 13.52
N ALA A 37 -25.69 -8.61 14.02
CA ALA A 37 -24.39 -7.94 14.08
C ALA A 37 -23.43 -8.49 15.17
N GLY A 38 -23.44 -9.81 15.38
CA GLY A 38 -22.35 -10.54 15.99
C GLY A 38 -21.19 -10.65 15.01
N VAL A 39 -19.98 -10.46 15.51
CA VAL A 39 -18.77 -10.67 14.70
C VAL A 39 -18.70 -12.17 14.35
N THR A 40 -18.85 -12.49 13.06
CA THR A 40 -18.68 -13.86 12.58
C THR A 40 -17.21 -14.24 12.68
N VAL A 41 -16.91 -15.18 13.58
CA VAL A 41 -15.57 -15.72 13.73
C VAL A 41 -15.11 -16.35 12.41
N CYS A 42 -13.90 -16.05 12.00
CA CYS A 42 -13.29 -16.52 10.77
C CYS A 42 -13.22 -18.05 10.72
N THR A 43 -13.20 -18.58 9.49
CA THR A 43 -13.04 -20.02 9.22
C THR A 43 -11.93 -20.31 8.20
N ALA A 44 -11.47 -19.29 7.48
CA ALA A 44 -10.39 -19.36 6.50
C ALA A 44 -9.56 -18.07 6.54
N HIS A 45 -8.28 -18.18 6.17
CA HIS A 45 -7.32 -17.07 6.19
C HIS A 45 -7.74 -15.92 5.26
N THR A 46 -8.32 -16.25 4.10
CA THR A 46 -8.85 -15.29 3.11
C THR A 46 -10.06 -14.47 3.60
N GLN A 47 -10.52 -14.67 4.83
CA GLN A 47 -11.53 -13.81 5.48
C GLN A 47 -10.88 -12.73 6.36
N CYS A 48 -9.63 -12.94 6.77
CA CYS A 48 -8.81 -11.97 7.49
C CYS A 48 -7.92 -11.18 6.54
N ASP A 49 -7.44 -11.81 5.47
CA ASP A 49 -6.58 -11.22 4.44
C ASP A 49 -7.14 -9.88 3.91
N ASP A 50 -6.51 -8.78 4.32
CA ASP A 50 -6.82 -7.40 3.92
C ASP A 50 -6.27 -7.04 2.53
N GLY A 51 -5.49 -7.95 1.93
CA GLY A 51 -4.82 -7.75 0.65
C GLY A 51 -3.59 -6.86 0.72
N LEU A 52 -3.08 -6.55 1.92
CA LEU A 52 -1.82 -5.84 2.09
C LEU A 52 -0.65 -6.84 2.20
N PHE A 53 0.37 -6.65 1.38
CA PHE A 53 1.53 -7.54 1.37
C PHE A 53 2.49 -7.25 2.55
N CYS A 54 2.74 -5.98 2.86
CA CYS A 54 3.87 -5.56 3.69
C CYS A 54 3.67 -5.74 5.20
N ASN A 55 2.43 -5.76 5.70
CA ASN A 55 2.06 -6.22 7.05
C ASN A 55 2.04 -7.76 7.15
N GLY A 56 1.94 -8.46 6.02
CA GLY A 56 1.91 -9.92 5.93
C GLY A 56 0.50 -10.48 6.05
N ALA A 57 0.22 -11.53 5.27
CA ALA A 57 -1.11 -12.12 5.14
C ALA A 57 -1.71 -12.57 6.49
N GLU A 58 -2.81 -11.93 6.91
CA GLU A 58 -3.47 -12.21 8.18
C GLU A 58 -3.98 -13.66 8.26
N GLN A 59 -3.86 -14.26 9.43
CA GLN A 59 -4.21 -15.66 9.65
C GLN A 59 -5.51 -15.78 10.45
N CYS A 60 -6.33 -16.75 10.07
CA CYS A 60 -7.51 -17.09 10.84
C CYS A 60 -7.14 -18.11 11.92
N VAL A 61 -7.01 -17.64 13.17
CA VAL A 61 -6.60 -18.43 14.34
C VAL A 61 -7.50 -18.09 15.54
N PRO A 62 -8.78 -18.49 15.51
CA PRO A 62 -9.77 -18.02 16.51
C PRO A 62 -9.53 -18.52 17.94
N ASP A 63 -8.69 -19.55 18.12
CA ASP A 63 -8.28 -20.06 19.45
C ASP A 63 -6.99 -19.38 20.00
N SER A 64 -6.39 -18.44 19.27
CA SER A 64 -5.19 -17.69 19.70
C SER A 64 -5.56 -16.61 20.73
N ALA A 65 -4.65 -16.36 21.69
CA ALA A 65 -4.81 -15.29 22.68
C ALA A 65 -4.53 -13.90 22.09
N GLU A 66 -3.90 -13.87 20.92
CA GLU A 66 -3.53 -12.70 20.14
C GLU A 66 -4.62 -12.30 19.13
N ALA A 67 -5.66 -13.14 18.96
CA ALA A 67 -6.71 -12.97 17.97
C ALA A 67 -7.74 -11.88 18.31
N GLY A 68 -8.23 -11.21 17.28
CA GLY A 68 -9.34 -10.27 17.35
C GLY A 68 -10.68 -10.94 17.71
N ALA A 69 -11.74 -10.14 17.84
CA ALA A 69 -13.09 -10.66 18.10
C ALA A 69 -13.66 -11.48 16.93
N ASP A 70 -13.05 -11.35 15.75
CA ASP A 70 -13.24 -12.10 14.51
C ASP A 70 -12.35 -13.35 14.40
N GLY A 71 -11.41 -13.55 15.32
CA GLY A 71 -10.45 -14.65 15.26
C GLY A 71 -9.27 -14.41 14.33
N CYS A 72 -9.11 -13.20 13.79
CA CYS A 72 -8.01 -12.84 12.91
C CYS A 72 -6.76 -12.43 13.72
N VAL A 73 -5.57 -12.81 13.24
CA VAL A 73 -4.27 -12.36 13.74
C VAL A 73 -3.41 -11.78 12.63
N THR A 74 -2.80 -10.64 12.87
CA THR A 74 -1.77 -10.05 12.01
C THR A 74 -0.57 -11.00 11.91
N ALA A 75 -0.02 -11.19 10.70
CA ALA A 75 1.21 -11.95 10.52
C ALA A 75 2.46 -11.07 10.78
N ALA A 76 3.63 -11.66 10.56
CA ALA A 76 4.88 -10.90 10.46
C ALA A 76 5.05 -10.39 9.03
N ALA A 77 5.59 -9.18 8.89
CA ALA A 77 5.98 -8.60 7.60
C ALA A 77 6.89 -9.57 6.82
N PRO A 78 6.66 -9.78 5.50
CA PRO A 78 7.43 -10.74 4.71
C PRO A 78 8.85 -10.26 4.38
N CYS A 79 9.11 -8.95 4.51
CA CYS A 79 10.38 -8.32 4.18
C CYS A 79 11.33 -8.21 5.38
N ILE A 80 12.63 -8.20 5.11
CA ILE A 80 13.69 -8.06 6.11
C ILE A 80 13.94 -6.57 6.49
N ALA A 81 14.72 -6.34 7.55
CA ALA A 81 15.42 -5.07 7.81
C ALA A 81 14.49 -3.83 7.83
N ASN A 82 14.83 -2.69 7.21
CA ASN A 82 15.97 -2.35 6.33
C ASN A 82 15.98 -2.93 4.89
N VAL A 83 14.81 -3.33 4.37
CA VAL A 83 14.47 -3.10 2.94
C VAL A 83 13.15 -2.35 2.80
N THR A 84 13.06 -1.49 1.78
CA THR A 84 11.79 -0.89 1.36
C THR A 84 10.82 -1.99 0.94
N CYS A 85 9.58 -1.95 1.43
CA CYS A 85 8.49 -2.78 0.91
C CYS A 85 7.64 -1.97 -0.07
N ASP A 86 7.12 -2.63 -1.11
CA ASP A 86 6.23 -2.03 -2.11
C ASP A 86 4.89 -2.79 -2.12
N GLU A 87 3.89 -2.25 -1.43
CA GLU A 87 2.52 -2.78 -1.39
C GLU A 87 1.81 -2.78 -2.75
N ALA A 88 2.27 -1.99 -3.74
CA ALA A 88 1.65 -1.96 -5.06
C ALA A 88 2.24 -3.01 -6.03
N ALA A 89 3.43 -3.53 -5.71
CA ALA A 89 4.12 -4.56 -6.46
C ALA A 89 4.14 -5.94 -5.77
N ASP A 90 3.58 -6.05 -4.56
CA ASP A 90 3.66 -7.22 -3.67
C ASP A 90 5.12 -7.70 -3.50
N ALA A 91 6.04 -6.76 -3.32
CA ALA A 91 7.47 -7.02 -3.44
C ALA A 91 8.31 -6.38 -2.33
N CYS A 92 9.31 -7.12 -1.85
CA CYS A 92 10.40 -6.58 -1.05
C CYS A 92 11.48 -5.99 -1.96
N GLY A 93 12.05 -4.86 -1.57
CA GLY A 93 13.24 -4.30 -2.18
C GLY A 93 14.46 -5.21 -2.02
N THR A 94 15.49 -4.96 -2.82
CA THR A 94 16.78 -5.65 -2.70
C THR A 94 17.47 -5.23 -1.40
N ALA A 95 18.02 -6.19 -0.66
CA ALA A 95 18.88 -5.91 0.50
C ALA A 95 20.05 -5.01 0.11
N CYS A 96 20.22 -3.88 0.80
CA CYS A 96 21.41 -3.06 0.64
C CYS A 96 22.61 -3.76 1.28
N THR A 97 23.39 -4.46 0.45
CA THR A 97 24.60 -5.18 0.89
C THR A 97 25.77 -4.28 1.22
N GLU A 98 25.68 -3.00 0.82
CA GLU A 98 26.65 -1.93 1.07
C GLU A 98 25.87 -0.72 1.64
N GLY A 99 24.99 -0.97 2.63
CA GLY A 99 24.17 0.05 3.28
C GLY A 99 24.98 0.95 4.20
N ASP A 100 25.77 0.35 5.09
CA ASP A 100 26.71 1.02 6.00
C ASP A 100 28.14 0.67 5.54
N MET A 101 28.82 1.63 4.90
CA MET A 101 30.11 1.43 4.22
C MET A 101 31.32 1.68 5.12
N ASP A 102 31.21 2.56 6.10
CA ASP A 102 32.30 2.91 7.04
C ASP A 102 32.13 2.30 8.44
N GLY A 103 30.95 1.77 8.76
CA GLY A 103 30.67 0.95 9.94
C GLY A 103 30.14 1.73 11.14
N ASP A 104 29.55 2.90 10.94
CA ASP A 104 29.05 3.76 12.02
C ASP A 104 27.66 3.36 12.55
N GLY A 105 26.91 2.55 11.79
CA GLY A 105 25.58 2.06 12.10
C GLY A 105 24.42 2.85 11.47
N HIS A 106 24.69 3.80 10.59
CA HIS A 106 23.71 4.51 9.76
C HIS A 106 23.74 3.97 8.31
N ASP A 107 22.56 3.72 7.74
CA ASP A 107 22.45 3.31 6.33
C ASP A 107 22.61 4.54 5.41
N ALA A 108 23.27 4.38 4.27
CA ALA A 108 23.42 5.39 3.23
C ALA A 108 22.07 5.87 2.68
N VAL A 109 21.99 7.14 2.24
CA VAL A 109 20.79 7.71 1.59
C VAL A 109 20.32 6.92 0.36
N ALA A 110 21.22 6.24 -0.35
CA ALA A 110 20.88 5.37 -1.48
C ALA A 110 20.09 4.12 -1.05
N CYS A 111 20.21 3.74 0.22
CA CYS A 111 19.53 2.63 0.88
C CYS A 111 18.33 3.07 1.73
N GLY A 112 18.02 4.39 1.72
CA GLY A 112 16.90 4.97 2.46
C GLY A 112 17.22 5.34 3.91
N GLY A 113 18.48 5.23 4.33
CA GLY A 113 18.93 5.76 5.63
C GLY A 113 19.33 7.23 5.57
N ASP A 114 20.04 7.68 6.60
CA ASP A 114 20.41 9.07 6.83
C ASP A 114 21.90 9.40 6.65
N ASP A 115 22.77 8.43 6.36
CA ASP A 115 24.17 8.74 6.05
C ASP A 115 24.33 9.35 4.64
N CYS A 116 25.13 10.41 4.56
CA CYS A 116 25.35 11.24 3.39
C CYS A 116 26.80 11.25 2.89
N ASP A 117 27.72 10.64 3.65
CA ASP A 117 29.11 10.46 3.27
C ASP A 117 29.59 9.10 3.78
N ASP A 118 29.23 8.06 3.00
CA ASP A 118 29.57 6.63 3.11
C ASP A 118 31.09 6.31 3.25
N THR A 119 31.93 7.29 3.59
CA THR A 119 33.37 7.21 3.80
C THR A 119 33.87 7.94 5.06
N ASP A 120 32.99 8.56 5.85
CA ASP A 120 33.29 9.42 7.00
C ASP A 120 32.26 9.26 8.14
N ALA A 121 32.46 8.24 8.99
CA ALA A 121 31.63 7.82 10.13
C ALA A 121 31.26 8.88 11.18
N ASP A 122 31.75 10.12 11.06
CA ASP A 122 31.34 11.27 11.88
C ASP A 122 30.31 12.17 11.15
N ARG A 123 29.85 11.83 9.93
CA ARG A 123 29.09 12.72 9.02
C ARG A 123 27.73 12.21 8.55
N THR A 124 26.91 11.75 9.49
CA THR A 124 25.52 11.41 9.22
C THR A 124 24.62 12.65 9.06
N GLY A 125 23.56 12.50 8.26
CA GLY A 125 22.60 13.57 7.93
C GLY A 125 21.79 14.11 9.12
N LEU A 126 21.83 13.45 10.27
CA LEU A 126 21.24 13.90 11.53
C LEU A 126 22.14 14.85 12.35
N SER A 127 23.36 15.16 11.91
CA SER A 127 24.30 16.09 12.57
C SER A 127 23.82 17.54 12.71
N MET A 128 22.62 17.87 12.21
CA MET A 128 21.87 19.08 12.58
C MET A 128 21.43 19.09 14.07
N GLY A 129 21.59 17.97 14.78
CA GLY A 129 21.52 17.87 16.23
C GLY A 129 22.76 18.45 16.92
N PHE A 130 22.60 19.63 17.53
CA PHE A 130 23.50 20.23 18.52
C PHE A 130 24.31 19.19 19.34
N THR A 131 25.64 19.35 19.42
CA THR A 131 26.44 18.54 20.36
C THR A 131 25.93 18.73 21.79
N ALA A 132 26.17 17.74 22.65
CA ALA A 132 25.78 17.80 24.08
C ALA A 132 26.38 19.00 24.84
N GLU A 133 27.34 19.72 24.25
CA GLU A 133 27.99 20.93 24.79
C GLU A 133 27.43 22.25 24.22
N GLY A 134 26.45 22.21 23.32
CA GLY A 134 25.81 23.42 22.80
C GLY A 134 26.51 24.08 21.61
N VAL A 135 27.41 23.37 20.91
CA VAL A 135 28.27 23.96 19.87
C VAL A 135 27.68 23.70 18.47
N PRO A 136 27.40 24.75 17.67
CA PRO A 136 27.01 24.57 16.28
C PRO A 136 28.22 24.15 15.43
N TYR A 137 28.05 23.12 14.59
CA TYR A 137 29.07 22.70 13.64
C TYR A 137 29.35 23.82 12.62
N THR A 138 30.59 24.29 12.57
CA THR A 138 31.05 25.20 11.51
C THR A 138 31.68 24.37 10.39
N PRO A 139 31.10 24.29 9.18
CA PRO A 139 31.74 23.60 8.07
C PRO A 139 33.07 24.29 7.74
N VAL A 140 34.15 23.49 7.74
CA VAL A 140 35.45 23.89 7.21
C VAL A 140 35.38 23.71 5.67
N PRO A 141 35.88 24.68 4.88
CA PRO A 141 35.79 24.66 3.42
C PRO A 141 36.74 23.65 2.75
#